data_AF-A0A7X9L050-F1
#
_entry.id   AF-A0A7X9L050-F1
#
_cell.length_a   1.000
_cell.length_b   1.000
_cell.length_c   1.000
_cell.angle_alpha   90.00
_cell.angle_beta   90.00
_cell.angle_gamma   90.00
#
_symmetry.space_group_name_H-M   'P 1'
#
loop_
_entity.id
_entity.type
_entity.pdbx_description
1 polymer ?
#
loop_
_entity_poly.entity_id
_entity_poly.type
_entity_poly.pdbx_seq_one_letter_code
_entity_poly.pdbx_strand_id
1 'polypeptide(L)' 'MFDTKILKPNITNIKKASNILKNGGLVSFPTETVYGLGANAL' A
#
# COMPACT_ATOMS: atom_id res chain seq x y z
N MET A 1 -10.29 -14.57 5.61
CA MET A 1 -10.20 -14.07 4.22
C MET A 1 -9.91 -12.58 4.32
N PHE A 2 -8.79 -12.11 3.75
CA PHE A 2 -8.41 -10.70 3.85
C PHE A 2 -9.04 -9.92 2.69
N ASP A 3 -9.81 -8.88 3.00
CA ASP A 3 -10.34 -7.97 1.98
C ASP A 3 -9.23 -7.11 1.41
N THR A 4 -8.90 -7.33 0.14
CA THR A 4 -7.89 -6.56 -0.59
C THR A 4 -8.56 -5.55 -1.50
N LYS A 5 -8.20 -4.27 -1.37
CA LYS A 5 -8.69 -3.18 -2.24
C LYS A 5 -7.63 -2.80 -3.26
N ILE A 6 -7.95 -2.93 -4.55
CA ILE A 6 -7.09 -2.45 -5.64
C ILE A 6 -7.35 -0.95 -5.86
N LEU A 7 -6.29 -0.14 -5.73
CA LEU A 7 -6.37 1.30 -5.85
C LEU A 7 -5.56 1.79 -7.06
N LYS A 8 -6.13 2.70 -7.85
CA LYS A 8 -5.39 3.38 -8.93
C LYS A 8 -4.33 4.32 -8.35
N PRO A 9 -3.16 4.48 -8.99
CA PRO A 9 -2.06 5.30 -8.51
C PRO A 9 -2.33 6.81 -8.71
N ASN A 10 -3.30 7.35 -7.98
CA ASN A 10 -3.57 8.78 -7.91
C ASN A 10 -3.25 9.31 -6.49
N ILE A 11 -3.11 10.63 -6.36
CA ILE A 11 -2.74 11.29 -5.09
C ILE A 11 -3.65 10.83 -3.93
N THR A 12 -4.96 10.76 -4.15
CA THR A 12 -5.92 10.40 -3.10
C THR A 12 -5.71 8.98 -2.60
N ASN A 13 -5.45 8.05 -3.51
CA ASN A 13 -5.23 6.65 -3.17
C ASN A 13 -3.85 6.39 -2.58
N ILE A 14 -2.82 7.10 -3.04
CA ILE A 14 -1.48 7.04 -2.42
C ILE A 14 -1.54 7.55 -0.97
N LYS A 15 -2.29 8.62 -0.69
CA LYS A 15 -2.55 9.07 0.69
C LYS A 15 -3.25 8.01 1.53
N LYS A 16 -4.25 7.33 0.98
CA LYS A 16 -4.91 6.19 1.66
C LYS A 16 -3.93 5.06 1.96
N ALA A 17 -3.10 4.66 0.99
CA ALA A 17 -2.08 3.64 1.17
C ALA A 17 -1.05 4.02 2.25
N SER A 18 -0.60 5.28 2.28
CA SER A 18 0.28 5.80 3.33
C SER A 18 -0.36 5.71 4.72
N ASN A 19 -1.64 6.06 4.86
CA ASN A 19 -2.36 5.92 6.13
C ASN A 19 -2.50 4.45 6.57
N ILE A 20 -2.70 3.52 5.63
CA ILE A 20 -2.73 2.08 5.92
C ILE A 20 -1.38 1.64 6.52
N LEU A 21 -0.26 2.01 5.89
CA LEU A 21 1.07 1.71 6.41
C LEU A 21 1.29 2.28 7.82
N LYS A 22 0.98 3.56 8.03
CA LYS A 22 1.13 4.23 9.34
C LYS A 22 0.34 3.56 10.45
N ASN A 23 -0.80 2.95 10.12
CA ASN A 23 -1.66 2.26 11.07
C ASN A 23 -1.28 0.77 11.25
N GLY A 24 -0.12 0.34 10.78
CA GLY A 24 0.37 -1.05 10.90
C GLY A 24 -0.21 -2.03 9.88
N GLY A 25 -0.89 -1.52 8.85
CA GLY A 25 -1.39 -2.34 7.75
C GLY A 25 -0.32 -2.66 6.70
N LEU A 26 -0.71 -3.48 5.72
CA LEU A 26 0.14 -3.87 4.59
C LEU A 26 -0.33 -3.23 3.28
N VAL A 27 0.62 -2.89 2.42
CA VAL A 27 0.35 -2.35 1.08
C VAL A 27 1.28 -3.01 0.07
N SER A 28 0.72 -3.55 -1.01
CA SER A 28 1.50 -3.91 -2.19
C SER A 28 1.57 -2.76 -3.19
N PHE A 29 2.73 -2.50 -3.77
CA PHE A 29 2.95 -1.42 -4.74
C PHE A 29 3.86 -1.88 -5.89
N PRO A 30 3.67 -1.37 -7.12
CA PRO A 30 4.51 -1.72 -8.25
C PRO A 30 5.91 -1.09 -8.13
N THR A 31 6.92 -1.77 -8.65
CA THR A 31 8.25 -1.21 -8.96
C THR A 31 8.60 -1.55 -10.41
N GLU A 32 9.79 -1.17 -10.88
CA GLU A 32 10.27 -1.53 -12.21
C GLU A 32 10.46 -3.05 -12.37
N THR A 33 10.91 -3.74 -11.31
CA THR A 33 11.32 -5.16 -11.39
C THR A 33 10.28 -6.11 -10.82
N VAL A 34 9.69 -5.79 -9.66
CA VAL A 34 8.73 -6.66 -8.95
C VAL A 34 7.70 -5.84 -8.17
N TYR A 35 6.65 -6.49 -7.68
CA TYR A 35 5.78 -5.86 -6.69
C TYR A 35 6.45 -5.88 -5.31
N GLY A 36 6.48 -4.73 -4.65
CA GLY A 36 6.86 -4.62 -3.25
C GLY A 36 5.68 -4.93 -2.34
N LEU A 37 5.97 -5.48 -1.16
CA LEU A 37 5.03 -5.56 -0.03
C LEU A 37 5.60 -4.72 1.12
N GLY A 38 4.95 -3.59 1.39
CA GLY A 38 5.37 -2.63 2.42
C GLY A 38 4.58 -2.77 3.72
N ALA A 39 5.27 -2.50 4.83
CA ALA A 39 4.75 -2.35 6.19
C ALA A 39 5.45 -1.15 6.86
N ASN A 40 4.93 -0.66 8.00
CA ASN A 40 5.67 0.30 8.82
C ASN A 40 6.94 -0.35 9.40
N ALA A 41 8.09 0.31 9.26
CA ALA A 41 9.40 -0.18 9.70
C ALA A 41 9.90 0.45 11.02
N LEU A 42 9.11 1.36 11.60
CA LEU A 42 9.32 2.02 12.89
C LEU A 42 8.49 1.34 13.97
#